data_AF-A0ABD3YXV1-F1
#
_entry.id   AF-A0ABD3YXV1-F1
#
_cell.length_a   1.000
_cell.length_b   1.000
_cell.length_c   1.000
_cell.angle_alpha   90.00
_cell.angle_beta   90.00
_cell.angle_gamma   90.00
#
_symmetry.space_group_name_H-M   'P 1'
#
loop_
_entity.id
_entity.type
_entity.pdbx_description
1 polymer ?
#
loop_
_entity_poly.entity_id
_entity_poly.type
_entity_poly.pdbx_seq_one_letter_code
_entity_poly.pdbx_strand_id
1 'polypeptide(L)'
;MRPLKQATPSYSSRTADKFVVRLPEGMRERIAEVARNHHRSMNSEIIARLEQSLLQEGALQDNLGIRLDSPELSLHERELLQRFRQLTHRQQNALIALIAHDAEMASNA
;
A
#
# COMPACT_ATOMS: atom_id res chain seq x y z
N MET A 1 -27.71 20.71 32.69
CA MET A 1 -26.33 21.06 32.27
C MET A 1 -25.98 20.20 31.06
N ARG A 2 -25.57 20.80 29.94
CA ARG A 2 -25.22 20.07 28.71
C ARG A 2 -23.78 19.53 28.85
N PRO A 3 -23.50 18.25 28.52
CA PRO A 3 -22.14 17.73 28.61
C PRO A 3 -21.26 18.35 27.53
N LEU A 4 -20.05 18.74 27.92
CA LEU A 4 -19.01 19.31 27.07
C LEU A 4 -18.56 18.26 26.04
N LYS A 5 -18.67 18.60 24.76
CA LYS A 5 -18.20 17.82 23.62
C LYS A 5 -16.67 17.64 23.76
N GLN A 6 -16.21 16.41 24.01
CA GLN A 6 -14.79 16.10 24.07
C GLN A 6 -14.14 16.45 22.73
N ALA A 7 -13.14 17.33 22.77
CA ALA A 7 -12.36 17.68 21.60
C ALA A 7 -11.53 16.45 21.19
N THR A 8 -11.73 15.97 19.97
CA THR A 8 -10.82 15.01 19.35
C THR A 8 -9.41 15.63 19.35
N PRO A 9 -8.36 14.88 19.74
CA PRO A 9 -7.01 15.43 19.76
C PRO A 9 -6.67 15.92 18.34
N SER A 10 -6.60 17.23 18.18
CA SER A 10 -6.27 17.86 16.91
C SER A 10 -4.84 17.47 16.56
N TYR A 11 -4.68 16.69 15.49
CA TYR A 11 -3.38 16.39 14.93
C TYR A 11 -2.76 17.71 14.45
N SER A 12 -1.79 18.18 15.21
CA SER A 12 -1.06 19.43 14.97
C SER A 12 0.43 19.14 14.87
N SER A 13 1.22 20.08 14.36
CA SER A 13 2.69 19.96 14.34
C SER A 13 3.31 19.70 15.72
N ARG A 14 2.59 20.04 16.80
CA ARG A 14 3.02 19.80 18.19
C ARG A 14 2.77 18.38 18.68
N THR A 15 1.78 17.70 18.11
CA THR A 15 1.38 16.32 18.46
C THR A 15 1.81 15.29 17.42
N ALA A 16 2.41 15.74 16.31
CA ALA A 16 2.92 14.85 15.26
C ALA A 16 4.16 14.09 15.74
N ASP A 17 4.27 12.84 15.31
CA ASP A 17 5.45 12.00 15.54
C ASP A 17 6.68 12.60 14.85
N LYS A 18 7.83 12.52 15.52
CA LYS A 18 9.08 13.14 15.08
C LYS A 18 10.14 12.08 14.87
N PHE A 19 10.80 12.14 13.72
CA PHE A 19 11.93 11.27 13.39
C PHE A 19 13.11 12.11 12.91
N VAL A 20 14.29 11.88 13.47
CA VAL A 20 15.52 12.60 13.10
C VAL A 20 16.24 11.82 12.01
N VAL A 21 16.27 12.38 10.79
CA VAL A 21 16.96 11.79 9.65
C VAL A 21 18.41 12.27 9.60
N ARG A 22 19.37 11.34 9.45
CA ARG A 22 20.77 11.66 9.16
C ARG A 22 20.97 11.69 7.65
N LEU A 23 21.24 12.86 7.09
CA LEU A 23 21.42 13.06 5.66
C LEU A 23 22.92 13.03 5.31
N PRO A 24 23.31 12.42 4.18
CA PRO A 24 24.67 12.54 3.64
C PRO A 24 24.94 13.97 3.17
N GLU A 25 26.23 14.27 2.96
CA GLU A 25 26.69 15.59 2.51
C GLU A 25 25.96 16.06 1.23
N GLY A 26 25.56 17.33 1.20
CA GLY A 26 24.87 17.96 0.06
C GLY A 26 23.39 17.58 -0.11
N MET A 27 22.90 16.52 0.56
CA MET A 27 21.51 16.08 0.39
C MET A 27 20.51 17.07 0.98
N ARG A 28 20.86 17.75 2.09
CA ARG A 28 19.99 18.74 2.73
C ARG A 28 19.76 19.95 1.82
N GLU A 29 20.82 20.46 1.21
CA GLU A 29 20.79 21.59 0.28
C GLU A 29 19.94 21.26 -0.94
N ARG A 30 20.10 20.04 -1.48
CA ARG A 30 19.29 19.54 -2.59
C ARG A 30 17.80 19.47 -2.24
N ILE A 31 17.45 18.97 -1.06
CA ILE A 31 16.04 18.95 -0.60
C ILE A 31 15.50 20.37 -0.45
N ALA A 32 16.29 21.30 0.08
CA ALA A 32 15.89 22.69 0.25
C ALA A 32 15.64 23.40 -1.10
N GLU A 33 16.45 23.13 -2.12
CA GLU A 33 16.24 23.65 -3.47
C GLU A 33 14.95 23.11 -4.10
N VAL A 34 14.75 21.80 -4.04
CA VAL A 34 13.54 21.16 -4.55
C VAL A 34 12.28 21.68 -3.85
N ALA A 35 12.32 21.80 -2.52
CA ALA A 35 11.18 22.32 -1.75
C ALA A 35 10.83 23.76 -2.15
N ARG A 36 11.83 24.61 -2.40
CA ARG A 36 11.63 25.98 -2.92
C ARG A 36 10.98 25.96 -4.30
N ASN A 37 11.46 25.10 -5.20
CA ASN A 37 10.91 24.97 -6.55
C ASN A 37 9.45 24.48 -6.55
N HIS A 38 9.07 23.65 -5.57
CA HIS A 38 7.70 23.17 -5.38
C HIS A 38 6.83 24.07 -4.50
N HIS A 39 7.35 25.19 -4.01
CA HIS A 39 6.66 26.11 -3.09
C HIS A 39 6.14 25.45 -1.81
N ARG A 40 6.96 24.58 -1.20
CA ARG A 40 6.63 23.83 0.02
C ARG A 40 7.73 23.96 1.08
N SER A 41 7.38 23.64 2.32
CA SER A 41 8.39 23.47 3.37
C SER A 41 9.25 22.23 3.09
N MET A 42 10.50 22.19 3.59
CA MET A 42 11.34 21.00 3.47
C MET A 42 10.66 19.75 4.06
N ASN A 43 9.96 19.89 5.19
CA ASN A 43 9.23 18.78 5.79
C ASN A 43 8.13 18.27 4.85
N SER A 44 7.33 19.17 4.29
CA SER A 44 6.29 18.83 3.32
C SER A 44 6.85 18.14 2.08
N GLU A 45 8.02 18.56 1.59
CA GLU A 45 8.67 17.90 0.45
C GLU A 45 9.17 16.49 0.81
N ILE A 46 9.77 16.32 1.99
CA ILE A 46 10.21 14.99 2.48
C ILE A 46 9.02 14.04 2.58
N ILE A 47 7.91 14.49 3.19
CA ILE A 47 6.69 13.68 3.30
C ILE A 47 6.13 13.32 1.93
N ALA A 48 6.02 14.28 1.00
CA ALA A 48 5.53 14.02 -0.35
C ALA A 48 6.38 12.97 -1.09
N ARG A 49 7.70 12.99 -0.92
CA ARG A 49 8.61 11.99 -1.52
C ARG A 49 8.45 10.61 -0.89
N LEU A 50 8.30 10.55 0.44
CA LEU A 50 8.08 9.30 1.15
C LEU A 50 6.73 8.67 0.79
N GLU A 51 5.66 9.46 0.77
CA GLU A 51 4.33 9.00 0.34
C GLU A 51 4.37 8.45 -1.09
N GLN A 52 5.00 9.19 -2.01
CA GLN A 52 5.15 8.73 -3.38
C GLN A 52 5.96 7.42 -3.47
N SER A 53 7.07 7.29 -2.75
CA SER A 53 7.89 6.07 -2.74
C SER A 53 7.09 4.88 -2.19
N LEU A 54 6.41 5.05 -1.07
CA LEU A 54 5.63 3.99 -0.42
C LEU A 54 4.42 3.58 -1.27
N LEU A 55 3.74 4.53 -1.91
CA LEU A 55 2.66 4.22 -2.85
C LEU A 55 3.19 3.48 -4.09
N GLN A 56 4.35 3.86 -4.60
CA GLN A 56 4.99 3.16 -5.72
C GLN A 56 5.40 1.74 -5.32
N GLU A 57 6.00 1.55 -4.15
CA GLU A 57 6.35 0.22 -3.62
C GLU A 57 5.11 -0.64 -3.38
N GLY A 58 4.05 -0.08 -2.79
CA GLY A 58 2.77 -0.77 -2.59
C GLY A 58 2.08 -1.12 -3.91
N ALA A 59 2.07 -0.20 -4.88
CA ALA A 59 1.53 -0.46 -6.22
C ALA A 59 2.37 -1.49 -6.99
N LEU A 60 3.69 -1.50 -6.80
CA LEU A 60 4.55 -2.54 -7.33
C LEU A 60 4.26 -3.87 -6.65
N GLN A 61 4.03 -3.92 -5.34
CA GLN A 61 3.65 -5.13 -4.61
C GLN A 61 2.27 -5.66 -5.00
N ASP A 62 1.27 -4.79 -5.18
CA ASP A 62 -0.05 -5.15 -5.72
C ASP A 62 0.04 -5.65 -7.17
N ASN A 63 0.99 -5.14 -7.96
CA ASN A 63 1.29 -5.64 -9.31
C ASN A 63 2.19 -6.88 -9.33
N LEU A 64 2.97 -7.13 -8.27
CA LEU A 64 3.77 -8.35 -8.05
C LEU A 64 2.92 -9.49 -7.49
N GLY A 65 1.72 -9.20 -6.97
CA GLY A 65 0.62 -10.16 -6.99
C GLY A 65 0.32 -10.51 -8.44
N ILE A 66 0.97 -11.55 -8.96
CA ILE A 66 0.83 -12.20 -10.28
C ILE A 66 0.41 -11.23 -11.41
N ARG A 67 1.35 -10.74 -12.22
CA ARG A 67 1.00 -10.03 -13.46
C ARG A 67 0.07 -10.92 -14.30
N LEU A 68 -1.19 -10.51 -14.48
CA LEU A 68 -2.20 -11.22 -15.29
C LEU A 68 -1.75 -11.44 -16.74
N ASP A 69 -0.78 -10.64 -17.20
CA ASP A 69 -0.22 -10.68 -18.55
C ASP A 69 1.01 -11.60 -18.68
N SER A 70 1.35 -12.40 -17.67
CA SER A 70 2.46 -13.35 -17.81
C SER A 70 2.18 -14.31 -18.97
N PRO A 71 3.09 -14.45 -19.96
CA PRO A 71 2.94 -15.40 -21.06
C PRO A 71 2.89 -16.86 -20.59
N GLU A 72 3.27 -17.12 -19.35
CA GLU A 72 3.28 -18.44 -18.71
C GLU A 72 1.89 -18.87 -18.22
N LEU A 73 0.93 -17.94 -18.09
CA LEU A 73 -0.42 -18.25 -17.65
C LEU A 73 -1.34 -18.59 -18.82
N SER A 74 -1.99 -19.74 -18.74
CA SER A 74 -3.10 -20.15 -19.59
C SER A 74 -4.29 -19.19 -19.48
N LEU A 75 -5.12 -19.13 -20.52
CA LEU A 75 -6.33 -18.29 -20.55
C LEU A 75 -7.23 -18.52 -19.31
N HIS A 76 -7.38 -19.78 -18.90
CA HIS A 76 -8.20 -20.14 -17.74
C HIS A 76 -7.59 -19.66 -16.42
N GLU A 77 -6.27 -19.71 -16.29
CA GLU A 77 -5.56 -19.24 -15.08
C GLU A 77 -5.67 -17.71 -14.95
N ARG A 78 -5.56 -17.00 -16.07
CA ARG A 78 -5.78 -15.55 -16.12
C ARG A 78 -7.19 -15.18 -15.72
N GLU A 79 -8.19 -15.88 -16.26
CA GLU A 79 -9.59 -15.65 -15.94
C GLU A 79 -9.88 -15.92 -14.45
N LEU A 80 -9.37 -17.02 -13.90
CA LEU A 80 -9.50 -17.34 -12.47
C LEU A 80 -8.91 -16.22 -11.60
N LEU A 81 -7.69 -15.78 -11.89
CA LEU A 81 -7.01 -14.73 -11.13
C LEU A 81 -7.74 -13.38 -11.23
N GLN A 82 -8.27 -13.04 -12.41
CA GLN A 82 -9.05 -11.82 -12.61
C GLN A 82 -10.34 -11.85 -11.79
N ARG A 83 -11.08 -12.97 -11.82
CA ARG A 83 -12.30 -13.14 -11.03
C ARG A 83 -12.00 -13.15 -9.54
N PHE A 84 -10.95 -13.84 -9.11
CA PHE A 84 -10.55 -13.94 -7.71
C PHE A 84 -10.27 -12.57 -7.08
N ARG A 85 -9.60 -11.67 -7.81
CA ARG A 85 -9.35 -10.29 -7.33
C ARG A 85 -10.61 -9.44 -7.19
N GLN A 86 -11.68 -9.77 -7.91
CA GLN A 86 -12.96 -9.05 -7.84
C GLN A 86 -13.86 -9.56 -6.70
N LEU A 87 -13.52 -10.69 -6.08
CA LEU A 87 -14.28 -11.27 -4.97
C LEU A 87 -13.99 -10.56 -3.64
N THR A 88 -14.98 -10.55 -2.74
CA THR A 88 -14.76 -10.13 -1.35
C THR A 88 -13.84 -11.11 -0.63
N HIS A 89 -13.16 -10.65 0.44
CA HIS A 89 -12.24 -11.51 1.21
C HIS A 89 -12.91 -12.79 1.74
N ARG A 90 -14.20 -12.74 2.08
CA ARG A 90 -14.98 -13.92 2.50
C ARG A 90 -15.16 -14.91 1.35
N GLN A 91 -15.45 -14.41 0.15
CA GLN A 91 -15.64 -15.23 -1.05
C GLN A 91 -14.32 -15.84 -1.53
N GLN A 92 -13.22 -15.10 -1.42
CA GLN A 92 -11.87 -15.62 -1.70
C GLN A 92 -11.52 -16.80 -0.80
N ASN A 93 -11.72 -16.66 0.52
CA ASN A 93 -11.47 -17.74 1.48
C ASN A 93 -12.34 -18.97 1.22
N ALA A 94 -13.61 -18.76 0.86
CA ALA A 94 -14.52 -19.85 0.51
C ALA A 94 -14.09 -20.59 -0.76
N LEU A 95 -13.63 -19.87 -1.79
CA LEU A 95 -13.12 -20.48 -3.01
C LEU A 95 -11.84 -21.31 -2.76
N ILE A 96 -10.91 -20.78 -1.96
CA ILE A 96 -9.69 -21.50 -1.59
C ILE A 96 -10.05 -22.80 -0.83
N ALA A 97 -10.98 -22.72 0.13
CA ALA A 97 -11.42 -23.89 0.88
C ALA A 97 -12.05 -24.97 -0.03
N LEU A 98 -12.84 -24.56 -1.03
CA LEU A 98 -13.44 -25.47 -1.99
C LEU A 98 -12.38 -26.17 -2.86
N ILE A 99 -11.44 -25.40 -3.43
CA ILE A 99 -10.36 -25.93 -4.27
C ILE A 99 -9.47 -26.89 -3.46
N ALA A 100 -9.13 -26.53 -2.21
CA ALA A 100 -8.34 -27.38 -1.34
C ALA A 100 -9.05 -28.71 -1.02
N HIS A 101 -10.36 -28.65 -0.74
CA HIS A 101 -11.16 -29.85 -0.47
C HIS A 101 -11.21 -30.80 -1.67
N ASP A 102 -11.43 -30.28 -2.88
CA ASP A 102 -11.47 -31.09 -4.09
C ASP A 102 -10.11 -31.72 -4.41
N ALA A 103 -9.01 -31.01 -4.18
CA ALA A 103 -7.65 -31.53 -4.36
C ALA A 103 -7.32 -32.67 -3.38
N GLU A 104 -7.74 -32.54 -2.12
CA GLU A 104 -7.57 -33.60 -1.11
C GLU A 104 -8.41 -34.84 -1.45
N MET A 105 -9.65 -34.65 -1.91
CA MET A 105 -10.54 -35.75 -2.34
C MET A 105 -10.02 -36.48 -3.59
N ALA A 106 -9.41 -35.77 -4.54
CA ALA A 106 -8.79 -36.37 -5.72
C ALA A 106 -7.49 -37.12 -5.41
N SER A 107 -6.79 -36.76 -4.33
CA SER A 107 -5.55 -37.44 -3.90
C SER A 107 -5.78 -38.72 -3.08
N ASN A 108 -6.98 -38.88 -2.52
CA ASN A 108 -7.38 -40.01 -1.67
C ASN A 108 -8.24 -41.06 -2.40
N ALA A 109 -8.40 -40.94 -3.72
CA ALA A 109 -9.10 -41.88 -4.61
C ALA A 109 -8.08 -42.62 -5.49
#